data_AF-A0A1Z9Q8Q7-F1
#
_entry.id   AF-A0A1Z9Q8Q7-F1
#
_cell.length_a   1.000
_cell.length_b   1.000
_cell.length_c   1.000
_cell.angle_alpha   90.00
_cell.angle_beta   90.00
_cell.angle_gamma   90.00
#
_symmetry.space_group_name_H-M   'P 1'
#
loop_
_entity.id
_entity.type
_entity.pdbx_description
1 polymer ?
#
loop_
_entity_poly.entity_id
_entity_poly.type
_entity_poly.pdbx_seq_one_letter_code
_entity_poly.pdbx_strand_id
1 'polypeptide(L)'
;MTEPRENPPTDTSSLRDPPEPTSSRYDRVTDLITGPSRRLFDNLVSLGGFVVGVSVGIPMAYTWNLPLPDFGIVACGMAAGGGAGVFLAGGFLMVYRWFRR
;
A
#
# COMPACT_ATOMS: atom_id res chain seq x y z
N MET A 1 23.58 38.78 -41.28
CA MET A 1 24.81 38.08 -40.87
C MET A 1 24.84 38.06 -39.35
N THR A 2 24.69 36.88 -38.75
CA THR A 2 24.90 36.67 -37.30
C THR A 2 25.55 35.29 -37.19
N GLU A 3 26.82 35.26 -36.79
CA GLU A 3 27.58 34.02 -36.67
C GLU A 3 26.98 33.10 -35.58
N PRO A 4 26.99 31.76 -35.75
CA PRO A 4 26.59 30.85 -34.70
C PRO A 4 27.62 30.90 -33.57
N ARG A 5 27.16 31.19 -32.35
CA ARG A 5 27.98 31.17 -31.14
C ARG A 5 28.39 29.73 -30.84
N GLU A 6 29.69 29.43 -30.87
CA GLU A 6 30.23 28.15 -30.39
C GLU A 6 29.92 27.98 -28.89
N ASN A 7 29.34 26.84 -28.53
CA ASN A 7 29.24 26.44 -27.13
C ASN A 7 30.64 26.07 -26.62
N PRO A 8 31.05 26.53 -25.43
CA PRO A 8 32.33 26.13 -24.87
C PRO A 8 32.34 24.62 -24.60
N PRO A 9 33.51 23.94 -24.73
CA PRO A 9 33.63 22.52 -24.47
C PRO A 9 33.24 22.25 -23.01
N THR A 10 32.28 21.35 -22.81
CA THR A 10 31.88 20.91 -21.47
C THR A 10 33.01 20.06 -20.91
N ASP A 11 33.84 20.68 -20.07
CA ASP A 11 34.96 20.03 -19.41
C ASP A 11 34.43 19.04 -18.36
N THR A 12 34.31 17.77 -18.76
CA THR A 12 33.80 16.69 -17.91
C THR A 12 34.81 16.23 -16.86
N SER A 13 36.02 16.80 -16.82
CA SER A 13 37.08 16.47 -15.86
C SER A 13 36.69 16.73 -14.39
N SER A 14 35.64 17.53 -14.16
CA SER A 14 35.10 17.82 -12.83
C SER A 14 33.97 16.88 -12.39
N LEU A 15 33.44 16.04 -13.29
CA LEU A 15 32.44 15.03 -12.94
C LEU A 15 33.16 13.87 -12.28
N ARG A 16 33.35 13.99 -10.97
CA ARG A 16 33.74 12.89 -10.10
C ARG A 16 32.84 11.70 -10.43
N ASP A 17 33.46 10.59 -10.82
CA ASP A 17 32.73 9.36 -11.09
C ASP A 17 31.79 9.05 -9.92
N PRO A 18 30.49 8.82 -10.18
CA PRO A 18 29.56 8.52 -9.11
C PRO A 18 30.07 7.27 -8.38
N PRO A 19 30.09 7.29 -7.03
CA PRO A 19 30.61 6.16 -6.26
C PRO A 19 29.88 4.89 -6.68
N GLU A 20 30.64 3.79 -6.81
CA GLU A 20 30.10 2.48 -7.18
C GLU A 20 28.81 2.22 -6.39
N PRO A 21 27.72 1.88 -7.09
CA PRO A 21 26.42 1.79 -6.48
C PRO A 21 26.45 0.65 -5.47
N THR A 22 26.48 0.99 -4.19
CA THR A 22 26.35 0.02 -3.11
C THR A 22 25.07 -0.80 -3.35
N SER A 23 25.17 -2.11 -3.23
CA SER A 23 24.05 -3.06 -3.40
C SER A 23 22.76 -2.62 -2.69
N SER A 24 22.89 -1.94 -1.55
CA SER A 24 21.77 -1.36 -0.79
C SER A 24 20.92 -0.34 -1.56
N ARG A 25 21.49 0.41 -2.50
CA ARG A 25 20.76 1.40 -3.32
C ARG A 25 20.03 0.72 -4.47
N TYR A 26 20.64 -0.29 -5.09
CA TYR A 26 19.98 -1.09 -6.12
C TYR A 26 18.83 -1.91 -5.55
N ASP A 27 18.95 -2.48 -4.36
CA ASP A 27 17.82 -3.15 -3.70
C ASP A 27 16.68 -2.18 -3.44
N ARG A 28 16.97 -0.96 -2.99
CA ARG A 28 15.94 0.07 -2.71
C ARG A 28 15.24 0.57 -3.98
N VAL A 29 15.92 0.59 -5.12
CA VAL A 29 15.35 0.99 -6.43
C VAL A 29 14.62 -0.18 -7.11
N THR A 30 15.14 -1.39 -6.99
CA THR A 30 14.48 -2.60 -7.51
C THR A 30 13.20 -2.92 -6.73
N ASP A 31 13.16 -2.65 -5.42
CA ASP A 31 11.92 -2.72 -4.63
C ASP A 31 10.88 -1.68 -5.08
N LEU A 32 11.33 -0.56 -5.67
CA LEU A 32 10.47 0.49 -6.22
C LEU A 32 9.89 0.11 -7.59
N ILE A 33 10.63 -0.66 -8.41
CA ILE A 33 10.29 -0.94 -9.81
C ILE A 33 9.71 -2.34 -10.03
N THR A 34 10.15 -3.35 -9.26
CA THR A 34 9.65 -4.73 -9.32
C THR A 34 8.89 -5.16 -8.06
N GLY A 35 9.09 -4.47 -6.94
CA GLY A 35 8.54 -4.79 -5.61
C GLY A 35 7.20 -4.16 -5.13
N PRO A 36 6.44 -3.32 -5.89
CA PRO A 36 5.20 -2.73 -5.35
C PRO A 36 3.99 -3.69 -5.41
N SER A 37 4.00 -4.70 -6.26
CA SER A 37 2.81 -5.55 -6.50
C SER A 37 2.37 -6.34 -5.27
N ARG A 38 3.31 -6.87 -4.47
CA ARG A 38 2.97 -7.66 -3.28
C ARG A 38 2.40 -6.79 -2.16
N ARG A 39 3.04 -5.66 -1.83
CA ARG A 39 2.54 -4.74 -0.80
C ARG A 39 1.22 -4.11 -1.21
N LEU A 40 1.07 -3.74 -2.48
CA LEU A 40 -0.16 -3.19 -3.02
C LEU A 40 -1.28 -4.25 -3.04
N PHE A 41 -0.97 -5.50 -3.38
CA PHE A 41 -1.91 -6.62 -3.27
C PHE A 41 -2.35 -6.87 -1.82
N ASP A 42 -1.41 -6.92 -0.87
CA ASP A 42 -1.75 -7.10 0.55
C ASP A 42 -2.64 -5.97 1.07
N ASN A 43 -2.33 -4.72 0.70
CA ASN A 43 -3.12 -3.56 1.08
C ASN A 43 -4.52 -3.59 0.43
N LEU A 44 -4.63 -4.00 -0.83
CA LEU A 44 -5.92 -4.16 -1.51
C LEU A 44 -6.77 -5.27 -0.89
N VAL A 45 -6.16 -6.39 -0.52
CA VAL A 45 -6.85 -7.50 0.14
C VAL A 45 -7.31 -7.09 1.55
N SER A 46 -6.47 -6.37 2.29
CA SER A 46 -6.83 -5.80 3.60
C SER A 46 -7.97 -4.79 3.49
N LEU A 47 -7.90 -3.86 2.53
CA LEU A 47 -8.95 -2.88 2.26
C LEU A 47 -10.25 -3.57 1.83
N GLY A 48 -10.17 -4.58 0.97
CA GLY A 48 -11.33 -5.38 0.56
C GLY A 48 -11.98 -6.09 1.75
N GLY A 49 -11.16 -6.71 2.61
CA GLY A 49 -11.61 -7.31 3.86
C GLY A 49 -12.32 -6.32 4.78
N PHE A 50 -11.75 -5.13 4.94
CA PHE A 50 -12.37 -4.05 5.71
C PHE A 50 -13.73 -3.66 5.13
N VAL A 51 -13.82 -3.38 3.83
CA VAL A 51 -15.06 -2.93 3.18
C VAL A 51 -16.16 -3.99 3.30
N VAL A 52 -15.84 -5.26 3.05
CA VAL A 52 -16.78 -6.38 3.23
C VAL A 52 -17.18 -6.55 4.70
N GLY A 53 -16.22 -6.41 5.61
CA GLY A 53 -16.48 -6.49 7.04
C GLY A 53 -17.44 -5.40 7.51
N VAL A 54 -17.22 -4.15 7.10
CA VAL A 54 -18.09 -3.01 7.43
C VAL A 54 -19.49 -3.16 6.81
N SER A 55 -19.58 -3.62 5.56
CA SER A 55 -20.87 -3.78 4.87
C SER A 55 -21.77 -4.83 5.51
N VAL A 56 -21.19 -5.82 6.20
CA VAL A 56 -21.93 -6.81 7.01
C VAL A 56 -22.14 -6.33 8.45
N GLY A 57 -21.12 -5.70 9.05
CA GLY A 57 -21.13 -5.28 10.44
C GLY A 57 -22.13 -4.18 10.77
N ILE A 58 -22.31 -3.19 9.87
CA ILE A 58 -23.27 -2.10 10.08
C ILE A 58 -24.72 -2.64 10.10
N PRO A 59 -25.21 -3.37 9.09
CA PRO A 59 -26.55 -3.96 9.14
C PRO A 59 -26.75 -4.88 10.35
N MET A 60 -25.73 -5.67 10.71
CA MET A 60 -25.83 -6.56 11.87
C MET A 60 -25.99 -5.78 13.17
N ALA A 61 -25.29 -4.66 13.34
CA ALA A 61 -25.43 -3.79 14.51
C ALA A 61 -26.86 -3.22 14.63
N TYR A 62 -27.53 -2.92 13.51
CA TYR A 62 -28.94 -2.49 13.51
C TYR A 62 -29.90 -3.58 13.96
N THR A 63 -29.58 -4.86 13.74
CA THR A 63 -30.44 -5.97 14.22
C THR A 63 -30.41 -6.17 15.72
N TRP A 64 -29.41 -5.62 16.42
CA TRP A 64 -29.20 -5.83 17.85
C TRP A 64 -29.92 -4.80 18.72
N ASN A 65 -30.68 -3.86 18.12
CA ASN A 65 -31.44 -2.81 18.83
C ASN A 65 -30.65 -2.18 19.98
N LEU A 66 -29.39 -1.82 19.71
CA LEU A 66 -28.51 -1.23 20.70
C LEU A 66 -29.13 0.10 21.19
N PRO A 67 -29.10 0.40 22.50
CA PRO A 67 -29.58 1.67 23.06
C PRO A 67 -28.57 2.79 22.80
N LEU A 68 -28.16 2.92 21.53
CA LEU A 68 -27.19 3.88 21.05
C LEU A 68 -27.87 4.75 19.97
N PRO A 69 -27.46 6.01 19.84
CA PRO A 69 -27.89 6.83 18.70
C PRO A 69 -27.36 6.23 17.39
N ASP A 70 -28.02 6.54 16.26
CA ASP A 70 -27.71 5.94 14.95
C ASP A 70 -26.22 6.00 14.57
N PHE A 71 -25.56 7.13 14.85
CA PHE A 71 -24.12 7.27 14.61
C PHE A 71 -23.27 6.30 15.43
N GLY A 72 -23.71 5.97 16.66
CA GLY A 72 -23.07 5.01 17.54
C GLY A 72 -23.25 3.58 17.05
N ILE A 73 -24.42 3.25 16.49
CA ILE A 73 -24.69 1.94 15.88
C ILE A 73 -23.78 1.74 14.65
N VAL A 74 -23.69 2.74 13.78
CA VAL A 74 -22.81 2.71 12.61
C VAL A 74 -21.35 2.56 13.03
N ALA A 75 -20.89 3.34 14.02
CA ALA A 75 -19.51 3.26 14.51
C ALA A 75 -19.20 1.88 15.12
N CYS A 76 -20.14 1.30 15.88
CA CYS A 76 -19.99 -0.03 16.47
C CYS A 76 -19.91 -1.11 15.38
N GLY A 77 -20.80 -1.06 14.40
CA GLY A 77 -20.80 -1.98 13.26
C GLY A 77 -19.55 -1.85 12.39
N MET A 78 -19.05 -0.63 12.19
CA MET A 78 -17.81 -0.38 11.45
C MET A 78 -16.58 -0.91 12.19
N ALA A 79 -16.49 -0.70 13.51
CA ALA A 79 -15.37 -1.19 14.32
C ALA A 79 -15.36 -2.73 14.42
N ALA A 80 -16.50 -3.33 14.75
CA ALA A 80 -16.62 -4.77 14.89
C ALA A 80 -16.50 -5.49 13.53
N GLY A 81 -17.26 -5.02 12.53
CA GLY A 81 -17.27 -5.60 11.19
C GLY A 81 -15.96 -5.36 10.45
N GLY A 82 -15.50 -4.11 10.40
CA GLY A 82 -14.24 -3.76 9.74
C GLY A 82 -13.03 -4.42 10.40
N GLY A 83 -12.98 -4.47 11.74
CA GLY A 83 -11.93 -5.18 12.47
C GLY A 83 -11.91 -6.68 12.16
N ALA A 84 -13.06 -7.35 12.22
CA ALA A 84 -13.18 -8.76 11.87
C ALA A 84 -12.81 -9.02 10.41
N GLY A 85 -13.24 -8.16 9.48
CA GLY A 85 -12.93 -8.26 8.06
C GLY A 85 -11.43 -8.14 7.74
N VAL A 86 -10.73 -7.20 8.38
CA VAL A 86 -9.26 -7.07 8.26
C VAL A 86 -8.55 -8.29 8.85
N PHE A 87 -9.02 -8.80 9.99
CA PHE A 87 -8.43 -9.98 10.63
C PHE A 87 -8.55 -11.22 9.74
N LEU A 88 -9.72 -11.45 9.15
CA LEU A 88 -9.96 -12.54 8.20
C LEU A 88 -9.12 -12.38 6.92
N ALA A 89 -9.01 -11.16 6.39
CA ALA A 89 -8.16 -10.89 5.23
C ALA A 89 -6.67 -11.15 5.53
N GLY A 90 -6.18 -10.77 6.71
CA GLY A 90 -4.83 -11.08 7.16
C GLY A 90 -4.60 -12.59 7.30
N GLY A 91 -5.55 -13.32 7.89
CA GLY A 91 -5.52 -14.78 7.99
C GLY A 91 -5.50 -15.45 6.61
N PHE A 92 -6.34 -14.98 5.69
CA PHE A 92 -6.34 -15.44 4.29
C PHE A 92 -4.98 -15.23 3.64
N LEU A 93 -4.36 -14.05 3.79
CA LEU A 93 -3.02 -13.78 3.24
C LEU A 93 -1.95 -14.68 3.84
N MET A 94 -2.01 -15.00 5.14
CA MET A 94 -1.09 -15.96 5.77
C MET A 94 -1.20 -17.36 5.12
N VAL A 95 -2.42 -17.88 5.00
CA VAL A 95 -2.68 -19.20 4.39
C VAL A 95 -2.28 -19.20 2.92
N TYR A 96 -2.64 -18.14 2.19
CA TYR A 96 -2.31 -17.99 0.78
C TYR A 96 -0.79 -18.01 0.52
N ARG A 97 -0.01 -17.39 1.41
CA ARG A 97 1.46 -17.41 1.35
C ARG A 97 2.04 -18.77 1.73
N TRP A 98 1.38 -19.54 2.59
CA TRP A 98 1.80 -20.90 2.92
C TRP A 98 1.78 -21.80 1.68
N PHE A 99 0.71 -21.74 0.88
CA PHE A 99 0.56 -22.58 -0.32
C PHE A 99 1.35 -22.11 -1.55
N ARG A 100 1.82 -20.86 -1.56
CA ARG A 100 2.71 -20.34 -2.61
C ARG A 100 4.19 -20.63 -2.38
N ARG A 101 4.58 -21.22 -1.25
CA ARG A 101 5.94 -21.73 -1.01
C ARG A 101 6.13 -23.05 -1.75
#